data_AF-A0AAW0RHF5-F1
#
_entry.id   AF-A0AAW0RHF5-F1
#
_cell.length_a   1.000
_cell.length_b   1.000
_cell.length_c   1.000
_cell.angle_alpha   90.00
_cell.angle_beta   90.00
_cell.angle_gamma   90.00
#
_symmetry.space_group_name_H-M   'P 1'
#
loop_
_entity.id
_entity.type
_entity.pdbx_description
1 polymer ?
#
loop_
_entity_poly.entity_id
_entity_poly.type
_entity_poly.pdbx_seq_one_letter_code
_entity_poly.pdbx_strand_id
1 'polypeptide(L)'
;MPRLSDVLRLLAEEEGMQKTWCVLDIKIDDDAEHLLSSMRNVLATTKGPVPWEHRILLGCWNATYITAARRILPAFPLSHISWSRSYSAHFGAAMPNLGYSLHFATLSGVLGRRFLARARERHHHHRNRGPPIMTWTVNQDNWMRWLLDRNLVQDHRGGGGGGGGVVQARRVLDAVITDDPRQFREACARWEDELDGTRPRPSSPRLGLASRVRSGWGEVLEAAKFTLLWVVLQAVTRFSKRLDTLPDVMKRKVQ
;
A
#
# COMPACT_ATOMS: atom_id res chain seq x y z
N MET A 1 -25.20 9.16 -0.04
CA MET A 1 -23.74 9.00 -0.09
C MET A 1 -23.08 10.36 0.13
N PRO A 2 -22.09 10.49 1.02
CA PRO A 2 -21.38 11.76 1.22
C PRO A 2 -20.60 12.14 -0.04
N ARG A 3 -20.55 13.45 -0.37
CA ARG A 3 -19.69 13.95 -1.46
C ARG A 3 -18.27 14.16 -0.94
N LEU A 4 -17.30 14.26 -1.85
CA LEU A 4 -15.93 14.59 -1.48
C LEU A 4 -15.84 15.89 -0.66
N SER A 5 -16.59 16.93 -1.05
CA SER A 5 -16.62 18.20 -0.31
C SER A 5 -17.13 18.05 1.12
N ASP A 6 -18.11 17.16 1.36
CA ASP A 6 -18.66 16.92 2.69
C ASP A 6 -17.61 16.23 3.59
N VAL A 7 -16.87 15.27 3.04
CA VAL A 7 -15.75 14.61 3.74
C VAL A 7 -14.61 15.59 4.03
N LEU A 8 -14.26 16.46 3.08
CA LEU A 8 -13.19 17.44 3.26
C LEU A 8 -13.55 18.47 4.34
N ARG A 9 -14.81 18.93 4.43
CA ARG A 9 -15.27 19.80 5.52
C ARG A 9 -15.17 19.09 6.86
N LEU A 10 -15.65 17.85 6.95
CA LEU A 10 -15.51 17.03 8.16
C LEU A 10 -14.04 16.93 8.61
N LEU A 11 -13.12 16.65 7.68
CA LEU A 11 -11.69 16.54 7.95
C LEU A 11 -11.01 17.87 8.34
N ALA A 12 -11.63 19.00 8.04
CA ALA A 12 -11.12 20.33 8.32
C ALA A 12 -11.68 20.91 9.63
N GLU A 13 -12.97 20.68 9.88
CA GLU A 13 -13.74 21.38 10.93
C GLU A 13 -13.87 20.53 12.20
N GLU A 14 -13.95 19.21 12.11
CA GLU A 14 -14.18 18.35 13.27
C GLU A 14 -12.95 18.25 14.18
N GLU A 15 -13.21 18.33 15.49
CA GLU A 15 -12.18 18.21 16.51
C GLU A 15 -11.53 16.82 16.48
N GLY A 16 -10.19 16.80 16.48
CA GLY A 16 -9.41 15.56 16.40
C GLY A 16 -9.17 15.02 14.99
N MET A 17 -9.87 15.53 13.96
CA MET A 17 -9.71 15.08 12.57
C MET A 17 -8.66 15.87 11.78
N GLN A 18 -8.11 16.95 12.35
CA GLN A 18 -7.16 17.83 11.67
C GLN A 18 -5.83 17.14 11.33
N LYS A 19 -5.50 16.05 12.04
CA LYS A 19 -4.27 15.26 11.84
C LYS A 19 -4.48 14.03 10.94
N THR A 20 -5.71 13.74 10.54
CA THR A 20 -6.05 12.51 9.80
C THR A 20 -5.61 12.61 8.34
N TRP A 21 -4.90 11.61 7.83
CA TRP A 21 -4.55 11.52 6.42
C TRP A 21 -5.64 10.77 5.66
N CYS A 22 -5.80 11.07 4.37
CA CYS A 22 -6.76 10.42 3.50
C CYS A 22 -6.05 9.74 2.32
N VAL A 23 -6.47 8.52 2.03
CA VAL A 23 -6.12 7.84 0.77
C VAL A 23 -7.38 7.82 -0.08
N LEU A 24 -7.36 8.51 -1.22
CA LEU A 24 -8.48 8.48 -2.16
C LEU A 24 -8.27 7.32 -3.14
N ASP A 25 -9.11 6.30 -3.04
CA ASP A 25 -9.14 5.14 -3.94
C ASP A 25 -9.89 5.50 -5.23
N ILE A 26 -9.14 5.91 -6.26
CA ILE A 26 -9.69 6.35 -7.55
C ILE A 26 -9.99 5.13 -8.41
N LYS A 27 -11.27 4.77 -8.48
CA LYS A 27 -11.80 3.66 -9.28
C LYS A 27 -11.73 3.92 -10.78
N ILE A 28 -11.87 2.85 -11.58
CA ILE A 28 -11.61 2.86 -13.03
C ILE A 28 -12.88 2.93 -13.88
N ASP A 29 -13.99 3.33 -13.28
CA ASP A 29 -15.32 3.23 -13.90
C ASP A 29 -15.69 4.46 -14.73
N ASP A 30 -15.02 5.60 -14.49
CA ASP A 30 -15.29 6.87 -15.14
C ASP A 30 -14.23 7.25 -16.18
N ASP A 31 -14.44 8.37 -16.88
CA ASP A 31 -13.37 9.03 -17.62
C ASP A 31 -12.38 9.66 -16.64
N ALA A 32 -11.10 9.32 -16.79
CA ALA A 32 -10.06 9.72 -15.85
C ALA A 32 -9.87 11.25 -15.81
N GLU A 33 -9.93 11.92 -16.97
CA GLU A 33 -9.69 13.36 -17.07
C GLU A 33 -10.85 14.15 -16.46
N HIS A 34 -12.09 13.73 -16.75
CA HIS A 34 -13.29 14.33 -16.19
C HIS A 34 -13.37 14.15 -14.67
N LEU A 35 -13.10 12.93 -14.17
CA LEU A 35 -13.10 12.64 -12.74
C LEU A 35 -12.07 13.49 -11.99
N LEU A 36 -10.81 13.48 -12.46
CA LEU A 36 -9.73 14.20 -11.80
C LEU A 36 -9.87 15.72 -11.91
N SER A 37 -10.43 16.24 -13.02
CA SER A 37 -10.75 17.66 -13.16
C SER A 37 -11.85 18.09 -12.18
N SER A 38 -12.87 17.26 -12.00
CA SER A 38 -13.92 17.48 -11.00
C SER A 38 -13.36 17.46 -9.58
N MET A 39 -12.50 16.48 -9.27
CA MET A 39 -11.79 16.42 -7.98
C MET A 39 -10.95 17.68 -7.73
N ARG A 40 -10.18 18.14 -8.72
CA ARG A 40 -9.38 19.38 -8.63
C ARG A 40 -10.24 20.57 -8.25
N ASN A 41 -11.39 20.74 -8.88
CA ASN A 41 -12.29 21.85 -8.58
C ASN A 41 -12.78 21.78 -7.11
N VAL A 42 -13.20 20.59 -6.65
CA VAL A 42 -13.64 20.40 -5.25
C VAL A 42 -12.52 20.68 -4.24
N LEU A 43 -11.31 20.18 -4.51
CA LEU A 43 -10.12 20.39 -3.67
C LEU A 43 -9.68 21.87 -3.64
N ALA A 44 -9.87 22.61 -4.74
CA ALA A 44 -9.55 24.04 -4.80
C ALA A 44 -10.56 24.90 -4.01
N THR A 45 -11.85 24.54 -4.08
CA THR A 45 -12.95 25.27 -3.43
C THR A 45 -13.08 24.98 -1.94
N THR A 46 -12.84 23.75 -1.50
CA THR A 46 -12.94 23.37 -0.09
C THR A 46 -11.57 23.54 0.55
N LYS A 47 -11.32 24.58 1.34
CA LYS A 47 -10.00 24.80 1.96
C LYS A 47 -9.81 23.89 3.18
N GLY A 48 -8.66 23.23 3.26
CA GLY A 48 -8.24 22.45 4.42
C GLY A 48 -7.44 23.32 5.42
N PRO A 49 -7.17 22.79 6.62
CA PRO A 49 -6.31 23.45 7.61
C PRO A 49 -4.85 23.56 7.13
N VAL A 50 -4.48 22.74 6.15
CA VAL A 50 -3.23 22.78 5.38
C VAL A 50 -3.57 22.48 3.91
N PRO A 51 -2.67 22.79 2.95
CA PRO A 51 -2.83 22.34 1.57
C PRO A 51 -3.11 20.82 1.50
N TRP A 52 -4.11 20.44 0.71
CA TRP A 52 -4.62 19.06 0.69
C TRP A 52 -3.60 18.04 0.21
N GLU A 53 -2.67 18.44 -0.65
CA GLU A 53 -1.55 17.62 -1.12
C GLU A 53 -0.65 17.12 0.02
N HIS A 54 -0.70 17.73 1.21
CA HIS A 54 0.02 17.27 2.40
C HIS A 54 -0.76 16.25 3.24
N ARG A 55 -2.06 16.08 2.97
CA ARG A 55 -2.95 15.17 3.72
C ARG A 55 -3.60 14.09 2.85
N ILE A 56 -3.58 14.24 1.53
CA ILE A 56 -4.27 13.36 0.60
C ILE A 56 -3.26 12.64 -0.29
N LEU A 57 -3.33 11.32 -0.27
CA LEU A 57 -2.64 10.42 -1.19
C LEU A 57 -3.63 9.92 -2.25
N LEU A 58 -3.30 10.10 -3.52
CA LEU A 58 -4.13 9.63 -4.63
C LEU A 58 -3.77 8.18 -4.98
N GLY A 59 -4.67 7.26 -4.71
CA GLY A 59 -4.55 5.85 -5.03
C GLY A 59 -5.12 5.55 -6.42
N CYS A 60 -4.28 5.17 -7.38
CA CYS A 60 -4.68 4.89 -8.75
C CYS A 60 -4.45 3.42 -9.13
N TRP A 61 -5.37 2.82 -9.87
CA TRP A 61 -5.33 1.40 -10.24
C TRP A 61 -4.57 1.06 -11.52
N ASN A 62 -4.37 2.03 -12.43
CA ASN A 62 -3.70 1.77 -13.71
C ASN A 62 -2.97 3.02 -14.27
N ALA A 63 -2.30 2.84 -15.39
CA ALA A 63 -1.49 3.89 -16.03
C ALA A 63 -2.31 5.11 -16.47
N THR A 64 -3.53 4.92 -16.94
CA THR A 64 -4.41 5.99 -17.41
C THR A 64 -4.69 7.00 -16.30
N TYR A 65 -5.09 6.50 -15.14
CA TYR A 65 -5.40 7.34 -13.97
C TYR A 65 -4.15 7.94 -13.34
N ILE A 66 -3.04 7.19 -13.28
CA ILE A 66 -1.76 7.74 -12.82
C ILE A 66 -1.33 8.91 -13.71
N THR A 67 -1.41 8.75 -15.04
CA THR A 67 -0.99 9.76 -16.01
C THR A 67 -1.88 11.00 -15.92
N ALA A 68 -3.20 10.82 -15.86
CA ALA A 68 -4.13 11.92 -15.70
C ALA A 68 -3.91 12.66 -14.37
N ALA A 69 -3.70 11.94 -13.26
CA ALA A 69 -3.48 12.55 -11.95
C ALA A 69 -2.18 13.37 -11.91
N ARG A 70 -1.10 12.88 -12.52
CA ARG A 70 0.14 13.65 -12.67
C ARG A 70 -0.02 14.95 -13.46
N ARG A 71 -0.96 14.98 -14.40
CA ARG A 71 -1.21 16.15 -15.24
C ARG A 71 -2.15 17.15 -14.56
N ILE A 72 -3.24 16.68 -13.97
CA ILE A 72 -4.31 17.52 -13.42
C ILE A 72 -4.03 17.91 -11.96
N LEU A 73 -3.45 17.01 -11.17
CA LEU A 73 -3.16 17.15 -9.74
C LEU A 73 -1.65 16.93 -9.45
N PRO A 74 -0.73 17.66 -10.12
CA PRO A 74 0.71 17.36 -10.10
C PRO A 74 1.37 17.46 -8.70
N ALA A 75 0.79 18.25 -7.80
CA ALA A 75 1.32 18.43 -6.44
C ALA A 75 0.98 17.26 -5.51
N PHE A 76 -0.05 16.47 -5.83
CA PHE A 76 -0.53 15.41 -4.95
C PHE A 76 0.37 14.17 -5.05
N PRO A 77 0.73 13.55 -3.91
CA PRO A 77 1.45 12.29 -3.92
C PRO A 77 0.56 11.18 -4.50
N LEU A 78 1.19 10.24 -5.18
CA LEU A 78 0.52 9.12 -5.86
C LEU A 78 0.89 7.79 -5.24
N SER A 79 -0.06 6.87 -5.22
CA SER A 79 0.15 5.47 -4.88
C SER A 79 -0.49 4.57 -5.92
N HIS A 80 0.22 3.54 -6.36
CA HIS A 80 -0.36 2.53 -7.23
C HIS A 80 -1.07 1.47 -6.40
N ILE A 81 -2.38 1.30 -6.65
CA ILE A 81 -3.21 0.26 -6.06
C ILE A 81 -3.16 -0.98 -6.95
N SER A 82 -2.76 -2.13 -6.41
CA SER A 82 -2.65 -3.33 -7.24
C SER A 82 -2.68 -4.67 -6.50
N TRP A 83 -3.05 -5.70 -7.25
CA TRP A 83 -2.85 -7.10 -6.90
C TRP A 83 -1.52 -7.66 -7.42
N SER A 84 -0.79 -6.92 -8.27
CA SER A 84 0.37 -7.44 -8.97
C SER A 84 1.68 -6.75 -8.56
N ARG A 85 2.64 -7.55 -8.05
CA ARG A 85 4.01 -7.09 -7.78
C ARG A 85 4.73 -6.68 -9.03
N SER A 86 4.61 -7.45 -10.11
CA SER A 86 5.34 -7.18 -11.36
C SER A 86 4.83 -5.90 -12.03
N TYR A 87 3.51 -5.68 -12.03
CA TYR A 87 2.92 -4.46 -12.56
C TYR A 87 3.34 -3.23 -11.75
N SER A 88 3.33 -3.35 -10.42
CA SER A 88 3.78 -2.27 -9.53
C SER A 88 5.29 -2.01 -9.61
N ALA A 89 6.10 -3.05 -9.82
CA ALA A 89 7.53 -2.92 -10.05
C ALA A 89 7.80 -2.18 -11.36
N HIS A 90 7.05 -2.48 -12.42
CA HIS A 90 7.15 -1.79 -13.71
C HIS A 90 6.89 -0.28 -13.56
N PHE A 91 5.82 0.12 -12.86
CA PHE A 91 5.56 1.55 -12.63
C PHE A 91 6.62 2.23 -11.77
N GLY A 92 7.07 1.60 -10.68
CA GLY A 92 8.08 2.23 -9.84
C GLY A 92 9.47 2.30 -10.48
N ALA A 93 9.75 1.50 -11.51
CA ALA A 93 10.97 1.66 -12.31
C ALA A 93 10.91 2.95 -13.15
N ALA A 94 9.73 3.31 -13.64
CA ALA A 94 9.51 4.55 -14.40
C ALA A 94 9.22 5.78 -13.50
N MET A 95 8.74 5.57 -12.28
CA MET A 95 8.27 6.61 -11.35
C MET A 95 8.82 6.37 -9.93
N PRO A 96 10.03 6.87 -9.61
CA PRO A 96 10.68 6.62 -8.32
C PRO A 96 9.94 7.17 -7.09
N ASN A 97 9.09 8.18 -7.29
CA ASN A 97 8.28 8.82 -6.26
C ASN A 97 6.86 8.22 -6.10
N LEU A 98 6.61 7.05 -6.67
CA LEU A 98 5.30 6.38 -6.61
C LEU A 98 5.19 5.50 -5.36
N GLY A 99 4.18 5.75 -4.53
CA GLY A 99 3.80 4.89 -3.42
C GLY A 99 3.17 3.58 -3.88
N TYR A 100 3.02 2.64 -2.95
CA TYR A 100 2.40 1.36 -3.22
C TYR A 100 1.26 1.09 -2.24
N SER A 101 0.16 0.57 -2.76
CA SER A 101 -0.96 0.04 -1.97
C SER A 101 -1.31 -1.32 -2.53
N LEU A 102 -0.78 -2.39 -1.93
CA LEU A 102 -0.86 -3.73 -2.52
C LEU A 102 -1.70 -4.68 -1.70
N HIS A 103 -2.39 -5.58 -2.39
CA HIS A 103 -3.15 -6.61 -1.71
C HIS A 103 -2.26 -7.45 -0.78
N PHE A 104 -2.76 -7.81 0.41
CA PHE A 104 -1.98 -8.52 1.44
C PHE A 104 -1.38 -9.84 0.93
N ALA A 105 -2.18 -10.65 0.23
CA ALA A 105 -1.71 -11.93 -0.34
C ALA A 105 -0.58 -11.74 -1.38
N THR A 106 -0.49 -10.57 -2.00
CA THR A 106 0.56 -10.24 -2.95
C THR A 106 1.90 -9.97 -2.25
N LEU A 107 1.84 -9.58 -0.98
CA LEU A 107 2.98 -9.29 -0.12
C LEU A 107 3.34 -10.43 0.84
N SER A 108 2.50 -11.45 0.94
CA SER A 108 2.81 -12.64 1.73
C SER A 108 3.95 -13.47 1.10
N GLY A 109 4.65 -14.23 1.93
CA GLY A 109 5.76 -15.10 1.49
C GLY A 109 7.09 -14.40 1.13
N VAL A 110 8.03 -15.19 0.59
CA VAL A 110 9.42 -14.76 0.34
C VAL A 110 9.51 -13.72 -0.78
N LEU A 111 8.71 -13.88 -1.84
CA LEU A 111 8.72 -12.96 -2.97
C LEU A 111 8.13 -11.59 -2.60
N GLY A 112 7.10 -11.56 -1.76
CA GLY A 112 6.56 -10.32 -1.20
C GLY A 112 7.57 -9.58 -0.35
N ARG A 113 8.28 -10.27 0.55
CA ARG A 113 9.38 -9.68 1.34
C ARG A 113 10.49 -9.10 0.45
N ARG A 114 10.92 -9.84 -0.57
CA ARG A 114 11.93 -9.35 -1.53
C ARG A 114 11.46 -8.10 -2.28
N PHE A 115 10.17 -8.06 -2.67
CA PHE A 115 9.58 -6.88 -3.28
C PHE A 115 9.63 -5.68 -2.32
N LEU A 116 9.18 -5.85 -1.08
CA LEU A 116 9.14 -4.79 -0.07
C LEU A 116 10.54 -4.25 0.24
N ALA A 117 11.53 -5.13 0.41
CA ALA A 117 12.92 -4.74 0.64
C ALA A 117 13.47 -3.87 -0.50
N ARG A 118 13.23 -4.27 -1.76
CA ARG A 118 13.64 -3.51 -2.96
C ARG A 118 12.87 -2.21 -3.14
N ALA A 119 11.56 -2.22 -2.90
CA ALA A 119 10.74 -1.00 -2.94
C ALA A 119 11.27 0.01 -1.92
N ARG A 120 11.54 -0.44 -0.71
CA ARG A 120 12.08 0.42 0.33
C ARG A 120 13.50 0.89 0.02
N GLU A 121 14.38 0.02 -0.48
CA GLU A 121 15.75 0.39 -0.89
C GLU A 121 15.74 1.51 -1.93
N ARG A 122 14.88 1.41 -2.96
CA ARG A 122 14.68 2.49 -3.93
C ARG A 122 14.22 3.80 -3.27
N HIS A 123 13.36 3.73 -2.26
CA HIS A 123 12.82 4.91 -1.58
C HIS A 123 13.83 5.60 -0.64
N HIS A 124 14.81 4.88 -0.07
CA HIS A 124 15.81 5.47 0.85
C HIS A 124 16.87 6.35 0.17
N HIS A 125 17.05 6.26 -1.15
CA HIS A 125 17.96 7.15 -1.85
C HIS A 125 17.47 8.61 -1.91
N HIS A 126 16.27 8.89 -1.39
CA HIS A 126 15.73 10.23 -1.23
C HIS A 126 15.85 10.68 0.24
N ARG A 127 16.38 11.89 0.50
CA ARG A 127 16.62 12.46 1.84
C ARG A 127 15.37 12.61 2.74
N ASN A 128 14.16 12.40 2.21
CA ASN A 128 12.89 12.45 2.94
C ASN A 128 12.35 11.04 3.19
N ARG A 129 11.35 10.90 4.09
CA ARG A 129 10.53 9.67 4.14
C ARG A 129 9.99 9.42 2.73
N GLY A 130 10.50 8.39 2.06
CA GLY A 130 10.10 8.08 0.69
C GLY A 130 8.62 7.70 0.58
N PRO A 131 8.10 7.47 -0.63
CA PRO A 131 6.68 7.21 -0.85
C PRO A 131 6.15 6.06 0.02
N PRO A 132 4.89 6.16 0.50
CA PRO A 132 4.34 5.19 1.44
C PRO A 132 4.17 3.82 0.78
N ILE A 133 4.42 2.76 1.55
CA ILE A 133 4.15 1.37 1.17
C ILE A 133 3.07 0.85 2.11
N MET A 134 1.90 0.55 1.54
CA MET A 134 0.69 0.18 2.26
C MET A 134 0.18 -1.17 1.78
N THR A 135 -0.66 -1.81 2.59
CA THR A 135 -1.34 -3.04 2.20
C THR A 135 -2.80 -3.07 2.59
N TRP A 136 -3.59 -3.87 1.86
CA TRP A 136 -5.03 -3.95 2.01
C TRP A 136 -5.56 -5.33 1.57
N THR A 137 -6.75 -5.77 1.93
CA THR A 137 -7.46 -5.40 3.15
C THR A 137 -7.11 -6.44 4.22
N VAL A 138 -6.69 -6.00 5.41
CA VAL A 138 -6.28 -6.90 6.49
C VAL A 138 -7.29 -6.84 7.62
N ASN A 139 -8.14 -7.87 7.74
CA ASN A 139 -9.23 -7.90 8.71
C ASN A 139 -9.15 -9.05 9.71
N GLN A 140 -8.29 -10.05 9.48
CA GLN A 140 -8.18 -11.20 10.37
C GLN A 140 -7.03 -10.98 11.38
N ASP A 141 -7.29 -11.23 12.67
CA ASP A 141 -6.30 -11.04 13.75
C ASP A 141 -4.99 -11.79 13.49
N ASN A 142 -5.07 -13.03 12.99
CA ASN A 142 -3.88 -13.81 12.60
C ASN A 142 -3.05 -13.14 11.48
N TRP A 143 -3.69 -12.47 10.52
CA TRP A 143 -3.02 -11.73 9.45
C TRP A 143 -2.44 -10.41 9.95
N MET A 144 -3.16 -9.71 10.82
CA MET A 144 -2.64 -8.51 11.50
C MET A 144 -1.37 -8.87 12.30
N ARG A 145 -1.43 -9.93 13.10
CA ARG A 145 -0.29 -10.44 13.88
C ARG A 145 0.87 -10.84 12.98
N TRP A 146 0.60 -11.61 11.93
CA TRP A 146 1.61 -12.04 10.94
C TRP A 146 2.28 -10.83 10.28
N LEU A 147 1.51 -9.80 9.94
CA LEU A 147 2.01 -8.57 9.33
C LEU A 147 2.93 -7.84 10.29
N LEU A 148 2.52 -7.64 11.54
CA LEU A 148 3.30 -6.95 12.56
C LEU A 148 4.65 -7.65 12.82
N ASP A 149 4.66 -8.97 12.99
CA ASP A 149 5.90 -9.75 13.17
C ASP A 149 6.88 -9.61 12.01
N ARG A 150 6.37 -9.37 10.80
CA ARG A 150 7.18 -9.35 9.58
C ARG A 150 7.46 -7.95 9.06
N ASN A 151 6.84 -6.94 9.66
CA ASN A 151 7.05 -5.55 9.30
C ASN A 151 8.43 -5.05 9.75
N LEU A 152 9.08 -5.75 10.69
CA LEU A 152 10.46 -5.49 11.09
C LEU A 152 11.40 -6.43 10.31
N VAL A 153 12.17 -5.87 9.38
CA VAL A 153 13.29 -6.57 8.76
C VAL A 153 14.55 -6.20 9.54
N GLN A 154 15.24 -7.20 10.07
CA GLN A 154 16.56 -6.99 10.66
C GLN A 154 17.54 -6.67 9.53
N ASP A 155 18.12 -5.47 9.55
CA ASP A 155 19.18 -5.12 8.61
C ASP A 155 20.51 -5.63 9.18
N HIS A 156 21.13 -6.61 8.52
CA HIS A 156 22.47 -7.09 8.85
C HIS A 156 23.56 -6.27 8.16
N ARG A 157 23.25 -5.10 7.57
CA ARG A 157 24.25 -4.18 7.01
C ARG A 157 24.98 -3.42 8.12
N GLY A 158 25.77 -4.15 8.89
CA GLY A 158 26.66 -3.61 9.92
C GLY A 158 27.37 -4.74 10.67
N GLY A 159 28.40 -5.33 10.07
CA GLY A 159 29.18 -6.36 10.78
C GLY A 159 30.07 -7.26 9.93
N GLY A 160 30.88 -6.68 9.03
CA GLY A 160 32.06 -7.37 8.48
C GLY A 160 33.25 -7.45 9.46
N GLY A 161 33.04 -7.13 10.75
CA GLY A 161 34.09 -7.16 11.75
C GLY A 161 33.51 -7.27 13.16
N GLY A 162 33.71 -8.44 13.78
CA GLY A 162 33.93 -8.74 15.20
C GLY A 162 33.34 -7.93 16.37
N GLY A 163 32.39 -7.02 16.19
CA GLY A 163 31.79 -6.23 17.27
C GLY A 163 30.27 -6.23 17.16
N GLY A 164 29.59 -6.45 18.29
CA GLY A 164 28.12 -6.55 18.40
C GLY A 164 27.39 -5.36 17.75
N GLY A 165 27.06 -5.51 16.47
CA GLY A 165 26.32 -4.51 15.71
C GLY A 165 24.90 -4.36 16.24
N VAL A 166 24.47 -3.12 16.46
CA VAL A 166 23.08 -2.78 16.78
C VAL A 166 22.21 -3.24 15.61
N VAL A 167 21.37 -4.26 15.83
CA VAL A 167 20.39 -4.71 14.84
C VAL A 167 19.36 -3.62 14.65
N GLN A 168 19.50 -2.82 13.58
CA GLN A 168 18.49 -1.82 13.26
C GLN A 168 17.32 -2.50 12.56
N ALA A 169 16.18 -2.59 13.25
CA ALA A 169 14.95 -3.08 12.67
C ALA A 169 14.38 -2.04 11.70
N ARG A 170 14.28 -2.39 10.43
CA ARG A 170 13.76 -1.53 9.37
C ARG A 170 12.31 -1.86 9.06
N ARG A 171 11.45 -0.83 9.14
CA ARG A 171 10.01 -0.93 8.80
C ARG A 171 9.80 -0.99 7.29
N VAL A 172 9.11 -2.02 6.81
CA VAL A 172 8.86 -2.20 5.37
C VAL A 172 7.50 -1.71 4.89
N LEU A 173 6.52 -1.64 5.79
CA LEU A 173 5.18 -1.11 5.55
C LEU A 173 4.94 0.11 6.45
N ASP A 174 4.24 1.09 5.88
CA ASP A 174 3.87 2.35 6.53
C ASP A 174 2.42 2.37 7.03
N ALA A 175 1.50 1.67 6.33
CA ALA A 175 0.10 1.63 6.69
C ALA A 175 -0.61 0.33 6.27
N VAL A 176 -1.74 0.06 6.92
CA VAL A 176 -2.64 -1.05 6.63
C VAL A 176 -4.05 -0.49 6.44
N ILE A 177 -4.72 -0.91 5.37
CA ILE A 177 -6.14 -0.65 5.16
C ILE A 177 -6.90 -1.85 5.72
N THR A 178 -7.85 -1.56 6.60
CA THR A 178 -8.68 -2.53 7.32
C THR A 178 -10.08 -1.96 7.46
N ASP A 179 -11.06 -2.85 7.52
CA ASP A 179 -12.46 -2.47 7.76
C ASP A 179 -12.71 -2.22 9.27
N ASP A 180 -11.84 -2.73 10.14
CA ASP A 180 -11.90 -2.50 11.59
C ASP A 180 -10.59 -1.88 12.12
N PRO A 181 -10.45 -0.55 12.07
CA PRO A 181 -9.26 0.13 12.58
C PRO A 181 -9.12 0.02 14.10
N ARG A 182 -10.21 -0.25 14.85
CA ARG A 182 -10.14 -0.42 16.30
C ARG A 182 -9.46 -1.73 16.63
N GLN A 183 -9.88 -2.82 16.00
CA GLN A 183 -9.26 -4.13 16.14
C GLN A 183 -7.78 -4.09 15.76
N PHE A 184 -7.42 -3.43 14.66
CA PHE A 184 -6.00 -3.32 14.27
C PHE A 184 -5.18 -2.53 15.29
N ARG A 185 -5.72 -1.45 15.87
CA ARG A 185 -5.05 -0.70 16.95
C ARG A 185 -4.83 -1.55 18.20
N GLU A 186 -5.80 -2.37 18.58
CA GLU A 186 -5.66 -3.30 19.70
C GLU A 186 -4.61 -4.38 19.40
N ALA A 187 -4.55 -4.89 18.16
CA ALA A 187 -3.51 -5.82 17.73
C ALA A 187 -2.11 -5.20 17.79
N CYS A 188 -1.96 -3.93 17.39
CA CYS A 188 -0.72 -3.18 17.56
C CYS A 188 -0.33 -3.04 19.03
N ALA A 189 -1.26 -2.62 19.90
CA ALA A 189 -0.99 -2.45 21.33
C ALA A 189 -0.53 -3.76 21.99
N ARG A 190 -1.24 -4.88 21.73
CA ARG A 190 -0.83 -6.20 22.22
C ARG A 190 0.57 -6.60 21.73
N TRP A 191 0.89 -6.27 20.49
CA TRP A 191 2.18 -6.60 19.90
C TRP A 191 3.33 -5.74 20.46
N GLU A 192 3.06 -4.46 20.74
CA GLU A 192 4.00 -3.56 21.41
C GLU A 192 4.27 -4.03 22.85
N ASP A 193 3.24 -4.39 23.61
CA ASP A 193 3.37 -4.99 24.94
C ASP A 193 4.22 -6.28 24.95
N GLU A 194 4.06 -7.12 23.91
CA GLU A 194 4.87 -8.33 23.71
C GLU A 194 6.35 -8.03 23.39
N LEU A 195 6.64 -6.90 22.73
CA LEU A 195 8.01 -6.47 22.43
C LEU A 195 8.69 -5.86 23.65
N ASP A 196 7.94 -5.08 24.44
CA ASP A 196 8.44 -4.43 25.65
C ASP A 196 8.53 -5.41 26.84
N GLY A 197 8.03 -6.64 26.68
CA GLY A 197 8.07 -7.69 27.69
C GLY A 197 7.03 -7.51 28.80
N THR A 198 6.11 -6.55 28.67
CA THR A 198 4.99 -6.34 29.61
C THR A 198 3.95 -7.45 29.50
N ARG A 199 3.91 -8.15 28.36
CA ARG A 199 3.06 -9.32 28.12
C ARG A 199 3.89 -10.53 27.66
N PRO A 200 3.63 -11.74 28.20
CA PRO A 200 4.27 -12.94 27.68
C PRO A 200 3.80 -13.18 26.24
N ARG A 201 4.76 -13.27 25.32
CA ARG A 201 4.49 -13.66 23.94
C ARG A 201 3.88 -15.06 23.97
N PRO A 202 2.71 -15.29 23.33
CA PRO A 202 2.18 -16.64 23.24
C PRO A 202 3.29 -17.50 22.64
N SER A 203 3.62 -18.61 23.32
CA SER A 203 4.61 -19.55 22.82
C SER A 203 4.17 -19.96 21.42
N SER A 204 4.80 -19.40 20.39
CA SER A 204 4.56 -19.81 19.02
C SER A 204 4.71 -21.32 19.05
N PRO A 205 3.72 -22.11 18.60
CA PRO A 205 3.96 -23.53 18.45
C PRO A 205 5.26 -23.62 17.67
N ARG A 206 6.22 -24.42 18.16
CA ARG A 206 7.44 -24.74 17.39
C ARG A 206 6.94 -25.38 16.11
N LEU A 207 6.60 -24.55 15.14
CA LEU A 207 5.99 -24.93 13.88
C LEU A 207 7.14 -25.63 13.18
N GLY A 208 7.18 -26.96 13.33
CA GLY A 208 8.15 -27.81 12.66
C GLY A 208 8.16 -27.47 11.18
N LEU A 209 9.30 -27.66 10.53
CA LEU A 209 9.55 -27.27 9.13
C LEU A 209 8.34 -27.57 8.21
N ALA A 210 7.72 -28.74 8.39
CA ALA A 210 6.53 -29.20 7.67
C ALA A 210 5.28 -28.31 7.82
N SER A 211 5.06 -27.69 8.99
CA SER A 211 3.90 -26.82 9.26
C SER A 211 4.07 -25.40 8.74
N ARG A 212 5.31 -24.86 8.72
CA ARG A 212 5.66 -23.62 8.01
C ARG A 212 5.48 -23.79 6.51
N VAL A 213 5.85 -24.96 6.00
CA VAL A 213 5.61 -25.35 4.62
C VAL A 213 4.09 -25.43 4.40
N ARG A 214 3.32 -26.15 5.23
CA ARG A 214 1.87 -26.31 5.08
C ARG A 214 1.07 -25.01 5.19
N SER A 215 1.40 -24.11 6.12
CA SER A 215 0.77 -22.78 6.19
C SER A 215 1.13 -21.94 4.97
N GLY A 216 2.38 -22.03 4.51
CA GLY A 216 2.83 -21.46 3.25
C GLY A 216 2.07 -22.01 2.04
N TRP A 217 1.78 -23.31 2.00
CA TRP A 217 0.98 -23.93 0.93
C TRP A 217 -0.47 -23.49 0.97
N GLY A 218 -1.08 -23.34 2.15
CA GLY A 218 -2.43 -22.78 2.28
C GLY A 218 -2.49 -21.33 1.79
N GLU A 219 -1.53 -20.50 2.19
CA GLU A 219 -1.39 -19.12 1.70
C GLU A 219 -1.10 -19.08 0.18
N VAL A 220 -0.29 -19.99 -0.34
CA VAL A 220 0.01 -20.11 -1.78
C VAL A 220 -1.20 -20.61 -2.56
N LEU A 221 -2.00 -21.54 -2.01
CA LEU A 221 -3.22 -22.03 -2.62
C LEU A 221 -4.30 -20.96 -2.66
N GLU A 222 -4.48 -20.21 -1.58
CA GLU A 222 -5.40 -19.07 -1.58
C GLU A 222 -4.91 -17.95 -2.50
N ALA A 223 -3.61 -17.60 -2.44
CA ALA A 223 -3.03 -16.65 -3.40
C ALA A 223 -3.17 -17.16 -4.84
N ALA A 224 -3.02 -18.46 -5.10
CA ALA A 224 -3.20 -19.06 -6.42
C ALA A 224 -4.66 -19.04 -6.86
N LYS A 225 -5.63 -19.30 -5.96
CA LYS A 225 -7.08 -19.18 -6.25
C LYS A 225 -7.44 -17.74 -6.59
N PHE A 226 -7.00 -16.77 -5.80
CA PHE A 226 -7.25 -15.35 -6.09
C PHE A 226 -6.50 -14.87 -7.33
N THR A 227 -5.27 -15.35 -7.55
CA THR A 227 -4.51 -15.05 -8.78
C THR A 227 -5.19 -15.68 -9.99
N LEU A 228 -5.72 -16.89 -9.89
CA LEU A 228 -6.47 -17.56 -10.97
C LEU A 228 -7.79 -16.85 -11.22
N LEU A 229 -8.55 -16.52 -10.18
CA LEU A 229 -9.76 -15.71 -10.27
C LEU A 229 -9.45 -14.37 -10.93
N TRP A 230 -8.32 -13.76 -10.61
CA TRP A 230 -7.87 -12.52 -11.22
C TRP A 230 -7.36 -12.72 -12.65
N VAL A 231 -6.68 -13.81 -13.00
CA VAL A 231 -6.32 -14.14 -14.38
C VAL A 231 -7.56 -14.37 -15.21
N VAL A 232 -8.60 -14.99 -14.65
CA VAL A 232 -9.92 -15.13 -15.28
C VAL A 232 -10.60 -13.76 -15.40
N LEU A 233 -10.62 -12.96 -14.33
CA LEU A 233 -11.18 -11.61 -14.36
C LEU A 233 -10.41 -10.69 -15.31
N GLN A 234 -9.09 -10.86 -15.45
CA GLN A 234 -8.19 -10.19 -16.39
C GLN A 234 -8.45 -10.68 -17.80
N ALA A 235 -8.61 -11.98 -18.03
CA ALA A 235 -8.97 -12.48 -19.35
C ALA A 235 -10.30 -11.85 -19.76
N VAL A 236 -11.30 -11.88 -18.88
CA VAL A 236 -12.61 -11.24 -19.08
C VAL A 236 -12.48 -9.71 -19.27
N THR A 237 -11.69 -9.01 -18.45
CA THR A 237 -11.53 -7.55 -18.51
C THR A 237 -10.53 -7.08 -19.56
N ARG A 238 -9.68 -7.95 -20.09
CA ARG A 238 -8.77 -7.69 -21.22
C ARG A 238 -9.48 -7.95 -22.54
N PHE A 239 -10.38 -8.95 -22.58
CA PHE A 239 -11.45 -8.99 -23.58
C PHE A 239 -12.39 -7.77 -23.44
N SER A 240 -12.43 -7.13 -22.27
CA SER A 240 -13.12 -5.85 -21.99
C SER A 240 -12.16 -4.64 -21.78
N LYS A 241 -11.07 -4.50 -22.54
CA LYS A 241 -10.24 -3.27 -22.68
C LYS A 241 -9.76 -2.47 -21.43
N ARG A 242 -9.84 -2.96 -20.18
CA ARG A 242 -9.72 -2.08 -18.97
C ARG A 242 -8.33 -1.93 -18.30
N LEU A 243 -7.27 -2.60 -18.77
CA LEU A 243 -5.97 -2.59 -18.10
C LEU A 243 -4.83 -2.21 -19.05
N ASP A 244 -4.58 -0.91 -19.15
CA ASP A 244 -3.52 -0.36 -19.99
C ASP A 244 -2.18 -0.25 -19.23
N THR A 245 -1.08 -0.46 -19.94
CA THR A 245 0.28 -0.19 -19.42
C THR A 245 0.73 1.22 -19.80
N LEU A 246 1.76 1.76 -19.14
CA LEU A 246 2.30 3.10 -19.45
C LEU A 246 2.63 3.27 -20.95
N PRO A 247 3.36 2.32 -21.60
CA PRO A 247 3.62 2.38 -23.03
C PRO A 247 2.35 2.43 -23.91
N ASP A 248 1.30 1.71 -23.53
CA ASP A 248 0.06 1.64 -24.33
C ASP A 248 -0.71 2.96 -24.30
N VAL A 249 -0.77 3.62 -23.12
CA VAL A 249 -1.41 4.94 -22.97
C VAL A 249 -0.62 6.01 -23.72
N MET A 250 0.71 5.97 -23.67
CA MET A 250 1.56 6.92 -24.38
C MET A 250 1.40 6.83 -25.90
N LYS A 251 1.20 5.62 -26.45
CA LYS A 251 0.97 5.42 -27.89
C LYS A 251 -0.37 6.00 -28.38
N ARG A 252 -1.44 5.93 -27.58
CA ARG A 252 -2.78 6.45 -27.95
C ARG A 252 -2.86 7.97 -28.07
N LYS A 253 -1.90 8.73 -27.51
CA LYS A 253 -1.87 10.21 -27.60
C LYS A 253 -1.09 10.75 -28.80
N VAL A 254 -0.48 9.88 -29.61
CA VAL A 254 0.35 10.25 -30.77
C VAL A 254 -0.38 9.99 -32.10
N GLN A 255 -1.63 9.52 -32.07
CA GLN A 255 -2.54 9.45 -33.20
C GLN A 255 -3.63 10.51 -33.04
#